data_AF-A0A8J3JMN3-F1
#
_entry.id   AF-A0A8J3JMN3-F1
#
_cell.length_a   1.000
_cell.length_b   1.000
_cell.length_c   1.000
_cell.angle_alpha   90.00
_cell.angle_beta   90.00
_cell.angle_gamma   90.00
#
_symmetry.space_group_name_H-M   'P 1'
#
loop_
_entity.id
_entity.type
_entity.pdbx_description
1 polymer ?
#
loop_
_entity_poly.entity_id
_entity_poly.type
_entity_poly.pdbx_seq_one_letter_code
_entity_poly.pdbx_strand_id
1 'polypeptide(L)'
;MRRAQLEHVLRAASQIAQETDVLVIGSQSVLGAIPEDRLPAAATASIEVDVAFFDDPDDLKADRVDGAIGELSAFHDTFGYYAQGVSVSTAVLPAGWRERLVVVDTPGTAPGRGHVLDPHDCVVSKLVAGREKDYVFAAALLEHGLIDATVLAERVETLDVSDGHRQRLRQWIDYHAGLGGDGASAGV
;
A
#
# COMPACT_ATOMS: atom_id res chain seq x y z
N MET A 1 -6.18 5.02 -10.47
CA MET A 1 -7.43 5.00 -9.68
C MET A 1 -7.61 6.32 -8.91
N ARG A 2 -8.86 6.67 -8.56
CA ARG A 2 -9.27 7.84 -7.76
C ARG A 2 -9.79 7.40 -6.39
N ARG A 3 -9.80 8.30 -5.40
CA ARG A 3 -10.29 8.04 -4.04
C ARG A 3 -11.74 7.55 -4.03
N ALA A 4 -12.61 8.13 -4.86
CA ALA A 4 -14.00 7.67 -4.97
C ALA A 4 -14.13 6.21 -5.47
N GLN A 5 -13.15 5.72 -6.24
CA GLN A 5 -13.10 4.32 -6.70
C GLN A 5 -12.62 3.39 -5.57
N LEU A 6 -11.64 3.82 -4.77
CA LEU A 6 -11.24 3.13 -3.55
C LEU A 6 -12.43 3.00 -2.57
N GLU A 7 -13.16 4.10 -2.33
CA GLU A 7 -14.34 4.09 -1.46
C GLU A 7 -15.44 3.15 -1.97
N HIS A 8 -15.62 3.07 -3.29
CA HIS A 8 -16.56 2.13 -3.90
C HIS A 8 -16.15 0.67 -3.64
N VAL A 9 -14.87 0.34 -3.79
CA VAL A 9 -14.34 -1.00 -3.49
C VAL A 9 -14.53 -1.32 -2.01
N LEU A 10 -14.18 -0.40 -1.10
CA LEU A 10 -14.34 -0.59 0.35
C LEU A 10 -15.79 -0.88 0.73
N ARG A 11 -16.73 -0.10 0.18
CA ARG A 11 -18.16 -0.30 0.40
C ARG A 11 -18.63 -1.67 -0.09
N ALA A 12 -18.26 -2.04 -1.30
CA ALA A 12 -18.66 -3.33 -1.88
C ALA A 12 -18.05 -4.51 -1.12
N ALA A 13 -16.75 -4.45 -0.82
CA ALA A 13 -16.04 -5.48 -0.06
C ALA A 13 -16.64 -5.69 1.33
N SER A 14 -16.97 -4.60 2.04
CA SER A 14 -17.63 -4.66 3.34
C SER A 14 -18.96 -5.41 3.28
N GLN A 15 -19.79 -5.11 2.27
CA GLN A 15 -21.09 -5.77 2.11
C GLN A 15 -20.96 -7.26 1.75
N ILE A 16 -20.00 -7.62 0.89
CA ILE A 16 -19.76 -8.99 0.44
C ILE A 16 -19.21 -9.86 1.59
N ALA A 17 -18.23 -9.34 2.32
CA ALA A 17 -17.62 -10.03 3.46
C ALA A 17 -18.49 -10.01 4.72
N GLN A 18 -19.55 -9.18 4.75
CA GLN A 18 -20.36 -8.90 5.94
C GLN A 18 -19.50 -8.41 7.11
N GLU A 19 -18.51 -7.59 6.79
CA GLU A 19 -17.51 -7.06 7.73
C GLU A 19 -17.44 -5.55 7.59
N THR A 20 -17.45 -4.81 8.70
CA THR A 20 -17.41 -3.34 8.65
C THR A 20 -16.00 -2.84 8.34
N ASP A 21 -15.00 -3.52 8.91
CA ASP A 21 -13.61 -3.15 8.86
C ASP A 21 -12.87 -3.89 7.73
N VAL A 22 -12.55 -3.17 6.66
CA VAL A 22 -11.82 -3.68 5.50
C VAL A 22 -10.38 -3.18 5.55
N LEU A 23 -9.39 -4.06 5.51
CA LEU A 23 -7.98 -3.69 5.47
C LEU A 23 -7.53 -3.57 4.01
N VAL A 24 -6.82 -2.50 3.67
CA VAL A 24 -6.17 -2.33 2.37
C VAL A 24 -4.66 -2.42 2.54
N ILE A 25 -4.06 -3.46 1.96
CA ILE A 25 -2.61 -3.72 1.98
C ILE A 25 -2.02 -3.61 0.58
N GLY A 26 -1.65 -2.41 0.15
CA GLY A 26 -1.10 -2.28 -1.20
C GLY A 26 -0.82 -0.85 -1.58
N SER A 27 -0.49 -0.62 -2.85
CA SER A 27 -0.17 0.73 -3.33
C SER A 27 -1.35 1.67 -3.14
N GLN A 28 -2.59 1.16 -3.23
CA GLN A 28 -3.80 1.96 -3.07
C GLN A 28 -4.09 2.37 -1.61
N SER A 29 -3.31 1.91 -0.62
CA SER A 29 -3.39 2.45 0.74
C SER A 29 -3.11 3.96 0.76
N VAL A 30 -2.24 4.46 -0.12
CA VAL A 30 -1.90 5.90 -0.18
C VAL A 30 -3.06 6.77 -0.65
N LEU A 31 -3.98 6.23 -1.46
CA LEU A 31 -5.22 6.93 -1.83
C LEU A 31 -6.14 7.16 -0.63
N GLY A 32 -6.06 6.33 0.41
CA GLY A 32 -6.78 6.51 1.66
C GLY A 32 -6.07 7.50 2.59
N ALA A 33 -4.74 7.39 2.69
CA ALA A 33 -3.93 8.15 3.64
C ALA A 33 -3.53 9.56 3.19
N ILE A 34 -3.49 9.83 1.88
CA ILE A 34 -3.00 11.10 1.31
C ILE A 34 -4.10 11.75 0.45
N PRO A 35 -4.28 13.08 0.51
CA PRO A 35 -5.17 13.79 -0.41
C PRO A 35 -4.84 13.47 -1.88
N GLU A 36 -5.87 13.16 -2.68
CA GLU A 36 -5.71 12.70 -4.07
C GLU A 36 -4.98 13.74 -4.96
N ASP A 37 -5.23 15.03 -4.72
CA ASP A 37 -4.65 16.15 -5.46
C ASP A 37 -3.13 16.31 -5.24
N ARG A 38 -2.58 15.67 -4.21
CA ARG A 38 -1.14 15.64 -3.92
C ARG A 38 -0.43 14.42 -4.50
N LEU A 39 -1.16 13.38 -4.90
CA LEU A 39 -0.56 12.11 -5.30
C LEU A 39 0.00 12.19 -6.72
N PRO A 40 1.25 11.73 -6.95
CA PRO A 40 1.79 11.61 -8.29
C PRO A 40 1.06 10.51 -9.07
N ALA A 41 1.06 10.61 -10.41
CA ALA A 41 0.40 9.61 -11.27
C ALA A 41 0.91 8.18 -11.03
N ALA A 42 2.19 8.01 -10.70
CA ALA A 42 2.77 6.71 -10.36
C ALA A 42 2.13 6.08 -9.10
N ALA A 43 1.69 6.89 -8.13
CA ALA A 43 1.05 6.42 -6.90
C ALA A 43 -0.38 5.89 -7.13
N THR A 44 -0.99 6.27 -8.25
CA THR A 44 -2.38 5.93 -8.60
C THR A 44 -2.47 5.09 -9.87
N ALA A 45 -1.36 4.52 -10.35
CA ALA A 45 -1.32 3.78 -11.61
C ALA A 45 -2.02 2.41 -11.55
N SER A 46 -2.10 1.79 -10.37
CA SER A 46 -2.81 0.51 -10.17
C SER A 46 -4.33 0.68 -10.34
N ILE A 47 -4.96 -0.40 -10.82
CA ILE A 47 -6.43 -0.53 -10.98
C ILE A 47 -7.01 -1.56 -10.00
N GLU A 48 -6.15 -2.32 -9.35
CA GLU A 48 -6.43 -3.26 -8.27
C GLU A 48 -6.40 -2.56 -6.89
N VAL A 49 -7.29 -2.98 -5.99
CA VAL A 49 -7.21 -2.67 -4.55
C VAL A 49 -7.01 -3.96 -3.78
N ASP A 50 -5.83 -4.14 -3.20
CA ASP A 50 -5.48 -5.30 -2.37
C ASP A 50 -6.27 -5.25 -1.03
N VAL A 51 -7.29 -6.09 -0.89
CA VAL A 51 -8.21 -6.13 0.26
C VAL A 51 -7.96 -7.37 1.11
N ALA A 52 -7.86 -7.16 2.42
CA ALA A 52 -7.73 -8.17 3.45
C ALA A 52 -8.69 -7.90 4.61
N PHE A 53 -8.75 -8.84 5.56
CA PHE A 53 -9.56 -8.74 6.76
C PHE A 53 -8.73 -9.13 8.00
N PHE A 54 -9.00 -8.50 9.14
CA PHE A 54 -8.22 -8.74 10.36
C PHE A 54 -8.44 -10.13 10.96
N ASP A 55 -9.67 -10.63 10.89
CA ASP A 55 -10.10 -11.94 11.36
C ASP A 55 -10.62 -12.76 10.17
N ASP A 56 -9.68 -13.38 9.46
CA ASP A 56 -9.93 -14.22 8.28
C ASP A 56 -8.79 -15.25 8.10
N PRO A 57 -8.60 -16.19 9.04
CA PRO A 57 -7.44 -17.10 9.06
C PRO A 57 -7.37 -18.06 7.86
N ASP A 58 -8.51 -18.34 7.23
CA ASP A 58 -8.63 -19.21 6.06
C ASP A 58 -8.87 -18.42 4.76
N ASP A 59 -8.70 -17.09 4.80
CA ASP A 59 -8.88 -16.14 3.69
C ASP A 59 -10.28 -16.20 3.02
N LEU A 60 -11.30 -16.77 3.67
CA LEU A 60 -12.63 -16.98 3.11
C LEU A 60 -13.38 -15.67 2.82
N LYS A 61 -13.17 -14.62 3.64
CA LYS A 61 -13.76 -13.30 3.36
C LYS A 61 -13.06 -12.66 2.17
N ALA A 62 -11.72 -12.73 2.12
CA ALA A 62 -10.93 -12.25 0.99
C ALA A 62 -11.32 -12.95 -0.32
N ASP A 63 -11.41 -14.28 -0.33
CA ASP A 63 -11.80 -15.09 -1.49
C ASP A 63 -13.21 -14.75 -2.00
N ARG A 64 -14.15 -14.49 -1.08
CA ARG A 64 -15.51 -14.05 -1.44
C ARG A 64 -15.51 -12.70 -2.14
N VAL A 65 -14.70 -11.76 -1.66
CA VAL A 65 -14.56 -10.44 -2.29
C VAL A 65 -13.91 -10.58 -3.66
N ASP A 66 -12.84 -11.36 -3.77
CA ASP A 66 -12.14 -11.62 -5.03
C ASP A 66 -13.07 -12.26 -6.07
N GLY A 67 -13.82 -13.30 -5.67
CA GLY A 67 -14.75 -13.98 -6.57
C GLY A 67 -15.94 -13.10 -7.02
N ALA A 68 -16.34 -12.11 -6.22
CA ALA A 68 -17.49 -11.27 -6.51
C ALA A 68 -17.14 -9.98 -7.27
N ILE A 69 -16.03 -9.33 -6.90
CA ILE A 69 -15.63 -8.01 -7.43
C ILE A 69 -14.14 -7.93 -7.80
N GLY A 70 -13.48 -9.07 -7.98
CA GLY A 70 -12.09 -9.16 -8.40
C GLY A 70 -11.88 -9.17 -9.90
N GLU A 71 -10.69 -9.61 -10.32
CA GLU A 71 -10.28 -9.54 -11.72
C GLU A 71 -11.25 -10.34 -12.62
N LEU A 72 -11.54 -9.82 -13.81
CA LEU A 72 -12.48 -10.42 -14.78
C LEU A 72 -13.93 -10.64 -14.27
N SER A 73 -14.30 -10.06 -13.13
CA SER A 73 -15.69 -10.03 -12.67
C SER A 73 -16.53 -9.03 -13.45
N ALA A 74 -17.86 -9.16 -13.37
CA ALA A 74 -18.77 -8.15 -13.92
C ALA A 74 -18.54 -6.76 -13.31
N PHE A 75 -18.05 -6.68 -12.07
CA PHE A 75 -17.65 -5.42 -11.43
C PHE A 75 -16.45 -4.81 -12.15
N HIS A 76 -15.40 -5.60 -12.40
CA HIS A 76 -14.23 -5.15 -13.13
C HIS A 76 -14.61 -4.67 -14.55
N ASP A 77 -15.37 -5.47 -15.29
CA ASP A 77 -15.81 -5.11 -16.65
C ASP A 77 -16.64 -3.81 -16.66
N THR A 78 -17.46 -3.59 -15.63
CA THR A 78 -18.35 -2.42 -15.55
C THR A 78 -17.60 -1.15 -15.14
N PHE A 79 -16.66 -1.24 -14.20
CA PHE A 79 -16.06 -0.08 -13.55
C PHE A 79 -14.61 0.19 -13.94
N GLY A 80 -13.89 -0.80 -14.49
CA GLY A 80 -12.49 -0.72 -14.90
C GLY A 80 -11.48 -0.76 -13.74
N TYR A 81 -11.92 -1.15 -12.55
CA TYR A 81 -11.09 -1.39 -11.36
C TYR A 81 -11.74 -2.49 -10.53
N TYR A 82 -10.98 -3.12 -9.63
CA TYR A 82 -11.42 -4.31 -8.91
C TYR A 82 -10.74 -4.46 -7.54
N ALA A 83 -11.31 -5.31 -6.69
CA ALA A 83 -10.69 -5.71 -5.43
C ALA A 83 -9.89 -7.00 -5.64
N GLN A 84 -8.63 -7.04 -5.20
CA GLN A 84 -7.88 -8.29 -5.12
C GLN A 84 -7.97 -8.81 -3.69
N GLY A 85 -8.64 -9.94 -3.48
CA GLY A 85 -8.63 -10.60 -2.18
C GLY A 85 -7.23 -11.11 -1.86
N VAL A 86 -6.69 -10.76 -0.70
CA VAL A 86 -5.34 -11.15 -0.26
C VAL A 86 -5.30 -11.47 1.22
N SER A 87 -4.39 -12.37 1.60
CA SER A 87 -4.08 -12.62 3.01
C SER A 87 -3.23 -11.49 3.59
N VAL A 88 -3.45 -11.15 4.86
CA VAL A 88 -2.59 -10.19 5.61
C VAL A 88 -1.12 -10.64 5.58
N SER A 89 -0.88 -11.95 5.51
CA SER A 89 0.44 -12.57 5.48
C SER A 89 1.22 -12.34 4.17
N THR A 90 0.55 -11.89 3.09
CA THR A 90 1.19 -11.62 1.79
C THR A 90 2.11 -10.40 1.81
N ALA A 91 1.92 -9.50 2.78
CA ALA A 91 2.72 -8.29 2.94
C ALA A 91 3.72 -8.46 4.08
N VAL A 92 5.00 -8.22 3.79
CA VAL A 92 6.01 -8.00 4.83
C VAL A 92 5.85 -6.55 5.29
N LEU A 93 5.54 -6.36 6.57
CA LEU A 93 5.25 -5.06 7.15
C LEU A 93 6.15 -4.78 8.38
N PRO A 94 6.54 -3.51 8.60
CA PRO A 94 7.32 -3.12 9.77
C PRO A 94 6.57 -3.42 11.08
N ALA A 95 7.29 -3.70 12.17
CA ALA A 95 6.65 -3.88 13.47
C ALA A 95 5.81 -2.64 13.86
N GLY A 96 4.67 -2.89 14.49
CA GLY A 96 3.75 -1.84 14.93
C GLY A 96 2.92 -1.17 13.83
N TRP A 97 2.81 -1.78 12.64
CA TRP A 97 2.06 -1.21 11.52
C TRP A 97 0.55 -1.06 11.81
N ARG A 98 0.00 -1.95 12.64
CA ARG A 98 -1.44 -1.94 12.98
C ARG A 98 -1.82 -0.68 13.76
N GLU A 99 -0.93 -0.22 14.62
CA GLU A 99 -1.07 0.98 15.44
C GLU A 99 -0.97 2.27 14.61
N ARG A 100 -0.47 2.18 13.37
CA ARG A 100 -0.28 3.30 12.45
C ARG A 100 -1.29 3.33 11.30
N LEU A 101 -2.28 2.45 11.31
CA LEU A 101 -3.31 2.43 10.28
C LEU A 101 -4.07 3.76 10.21
N VAL A 102 -4.34 4.21 8.99
CA VAL A 102 -5.18 5.37 8.73
C VAL A 102 -6.60 4.89 8.42
N VAL A 103 -7.59 5.45 9.10
CA VAL A 103 -9.00 5.08 8.89
C VAL A 103 -9.63 5.99 7.83
N VAL A 104 -10.22 5.36 6.81
CA VAL A 104 -11.05 5.99 5.78
C VAL A 104 -12.51 5.66 6.07
N ASP A 105 -13.18 6.57 6.76
CA ASP A 105 -14.58 6.47 7.15
C ASP A 105 -15.34 7.68 6.61
N THR A 106 -15.98 7.50 5.45
CA THR A 106 -16.70 8.55 4.74
C THR A 106 -18.07 8.05 4.32
N PRO A 107 -19.01 8.93 3.93
CA PRO A 107 -20.28 8.49 3.33
C PRO A 107 -20.07 7.60 2.09
N GLY A 108 -18.92 7.70 1.41
CA GLY A 108 -18.55 6.87 0.28
C GLY A 108 -18.23 5.42 0.67
N THR A 109 -17.74 5.16 1.88
CA THR A 109 -17.41 3.80 2.34
C THR A 109 -18.58 3.07 3.00
N ALA A 110 -19.60 3.80 3.46
CA ALA A 110 -20.73 3.25 4.20
C ALA A 110 -21.44 2.09 3.45
N PRO A 111 -21.78 0.97 4.12
CA PRO A 111 -21.79 0.81 5.59
C PRO A 111 -20.44 0.45 6.23
N GLY A 112 -19.38 0.27 5.43
CA GLY A 112 -18.05 -0.08 5.92
C GLY A 112 -17.12 1.12 6.09
N ARG A 113 -15.88 0.80 6.44
CA ARG A 113 -14.74 1.73 6.47
C ARG A 113 -13.44 1.01 6.11
N GLY A 114 -12.49 1.75 5.56
CA GLY A 114 -11.18 1.24 5.21
C GLY A 114 -10.16 1.48 6.32
N HIS A 115 -9.35 0.49 6.62
CA HIS A 115 -8.09 0.64 7.33
C HIS A 115 -6.98 0.55 6.29
N VAL A 116 -6.26 1.63 6.06
CA VAL A 116 -5.19 1.66 5.07
C VAL A 116 -3.84 1.80 5.76
N LEU A 117 -2.81 1.20 5.18
CA LEU A 117 -1.44 1.36 5.66
C LEU A 117 -1.04 2.84 5.70
N ASP A 118 -0.29 3.20 6.73
CA ASP A 118 0.52 4.41 6.74
C ASP A 118 1.39 4.47 5.45
N PRO A 119 1.56 5.64 4.83
CA PRO A 119 2.32 5.76 3.59
C PRO A 119 3.75 5.19 3.67
N HIS A 120 4.46 5.34 4.80
CA HIS A 120 5.80 4.81 4.96
C HIS A 120 5.78 3.29 5.09
N ASP A 121 4.86 2.74 5.87
CA ASP A 121 4.69 1.27 5.98
C ASP A 121 4.33 0.63 4.63
N CYS A 122 3.44 1.27 3.87
CA CYS A 122 3.10 0.87 2.51
C CYS A 122 4.34 0.85 1.60
N VAL A 123 5.13 1.92 1.60
CA VAL A 123 6.32 2.03 0.75
C VAL A 123 7.37 1.00 1.14
N VAL A 124 7.63 0.81 2.44
CA VAL A 124 8.57 -0.21 2.89
C VAL A 124 8.12 -1.60 2.44
N SER A 125 6.82 -1.92 2.56
CA SER A 125 6.29 -3.20 2.07
C SER A 125 6.48 -3.39 0.55
N LYS A 126 6.29 -2.32 -0.24
CA LYS A 126 6.51 -2.35 -1.69
C LYS A 126 8.00 -2.49 -2.04
N LEU A 127 8.90 -1.84 -1.31
CA LEU A 127 10.35 -2.01 -1.51
C LEU A 127 10.81 -3.44 -1.18
N VAL A 128 10.21 -4.09 -0.18
CA VAL A 128 10.48 -5.52 0.12
C VAL A 128 10.02 -6.42 -1.04
N ALA A 129 8.88 -6.12 -1.68
CA ALA A 129 8.40 -6.85 -2.84
C ALA A 129 9.28 -6.62 -4.10
N GLY A 130 9.81 -5.40 -4.26
CA GLY A 130 10.95 -5.09 -5.12
C GLY A 130 10.71 -5.25 -6.63
N ARG A 131 9.47 -5.12 -7.11
CA ARG A 131 9.18 -5.11 -8.56
C ARG A 131 9.54 -3.74 -9.14
N GLU A 132 9.78 -3.66 -10.45
CA GLU A 132 10.12 -2.40 -11.12
C GLU A 132 9.11 -1.27 -10.81
N LYS A 133 7.81 -1.57 -10.88
CA LYS A 133 6.74 -0.62 -10.54
C LYS A 133 6.78 -0.16 -9.08
N ASP A 134 7.25 -1.00 -8.16
CA ASP A 134 7.31 -0.71 -6.73
C ASP A 134 8.39 0.36 -6.44
N TYR A 135 9.52 0.31 -7.14
CA TYR A 135 10.56 1.35 -7.04
C TYR A 135 10.11 2.69 -7.64
N VAL A 136 9.43 2.67 -8.79
CA VAL A 136 8.86 3.88 -9.41
C VAL A 136 7.84 4.53 -8.47
N PHE A 137 6.98 3.72 -7.85
CA PHE A 137 6.01 4.16 -6.84
C PHE A 137 6.71 4.82 -5.63
N ALA A 138 7.71 4.14 -5.05
CA ALA A 138 8.42 4.61 -3.87
C ALA A 138 9.20 5.92 -4.14
N ALA A 139 9.93 5.97 -5.25
CA ALA A 139 10.70 7.15 -5.65
C ALA A 139 9.77 8.36 -5.85
N ALA A 140 8.65 8.18 -6.55
CA ALA A 140 7.70 9.27 -6.79
C ALA A 140 7.15 9.87 -5.49
N LEU A 141 6.80 9.04 -4.49
CA LEU A 141 6.30 9.52 -3.20
C LEU A 141 7.39 10.27 -2.40
N LEU A 142 8.64 9.80 -2.47
CA LEU A 142 9.76 10.47 -1.80
C LEU A 142 10.09 11.81 -2.46
N GLU A 143 10.17 11.86 -3.78
CA GLU A 143 10.44 13.08 -4.57
C GLU A 143 9.39 14.17 -4.35
N HIS A 144 8.13 13.78 -4.13
CA HIS A 144 7.03 14.71 -3.84
C HIS A 144 6.93 15.09 -2.35
N GLY A 145 7.85 14.61 -1.50
CA GLY A 145 7.85 14.87 -0.06
C GLY A 145 6.61 14.35 0.66
N LEU A 146 6.00 13.28 0.15
CA LEU A 146 4.83 12.63 0.72
C LEU A 146 5.19 11.57 1.77
N ILE A 147 6.45 11.14 1.74
CA ILE A 147 7.10 10.27 2.72
C ILE A 147 8.48 10.85 3.04
N ASP A 148 9.07 10.38 4.13
CA ASP A 148 10.34 10.87 4.66
C ASP A 148 11.35 9.72 4.71
N ALA A 149 12.56 9.95 4.19
CA ALA A 149 13.61 8.94 4.10
C ALA A 149 14.07 8.43 5.48
N THR A 150 14.12 9.31 6.49
CA THR A 150 14.51 8.94 7.86
C THR A 150 13.48 7.98 8.45
N VAL A 151 12.20 8.30 8.29
CA VAL A 151 11.12 7.42 8.77
C VAL A 151 11.12 6.09 8.02
N LEU A 152 11.36 6.08 6.69
CA LEU A 152 11.52 4.82 5.95
C LEU A 152 12.66 3.97 6.51
N ALA A 153 13.82 4.57 6.78
CA ALA A 153 14.97 3.87 7.34
C ALA A 153 14.63 3.27 8.72
N GLU A 154 13.97 4.03 9.60
CA GLU A 154 13.48 3.53 10.89
C GLU A 154 12.52 2.34 10.74
N ARG A 155 11.63 2.38 9.74
CA ARG A 155 10.69 1.29 9.46
C ARG A 155 11.39 0.05 8.92
N VAL A 156 12.43 0.20 8.10
CA VAL A 156 13.23 -0.92 7.59
C VAL A 156 13.89 -1.71 8.73
N GLU A 157 14.32 -1.04 9.81
CA GLU A 157 14.93 -1.70 10.97
C GLU A 157 14.01 -2.68 11.68
N THR A 158 12.70 -2.45 11.60
CA THR A 158 11.71 -3.26 12.34
C THR A 158 11.08 -4.38 11.50
N LEU A 159 11.55 -4.55 10.25
CA LEU A 159 11.11 -5.64 9.38
C LEU A 159 11.65 -6.99 9.85
N ASP A 160 10.83 -8.02 9.74
CA ASP A 160 11.27 -9.41 9.89
C ASP A 160 11.82 -9.97 8.56
N VAL A 161 13.01 -9.50 8.19
CA VAL A 161 13.75 -9.96 6.99
C VAL A 161 15.23 -10.11 7.32
N SER A 162 16.00 -10.74 6.43
CA SER A 162 17.45 -10.89 6.63
C SER A 162 18.19 -9.55 6.65
N ASP A 163 19.33 -9.49 7.34
CA ASP A 163 20.17 -8.28 7.39
C ASP A 163 20.62 -7.82 6.01
N GLY A 164 20.93 -8.75 5.11
CA GLY A 164 21.25 -8.45 3.72
C GLY A 164 20.07 -7.83 2.96
N HIS A 165 18.83 -8.17 3.31
CA HIS A 165 17.64 -7.51 2.74
C HIS A 165 17.50 -6.10 3.31
N ARG A 166 17.56 -5.92 4.64
CA ARG A 166 17.55 -4.58 5.27
C ARG A 166 18.61 -3.65 4.68
N GLN A 167 19.83 -4.15 4.50
CA GLN A 167 20.92 -3.36 3.94
C GLN A 167 20.65 -2.88 2.50
N ARG A 168 20.05 -3.72 1.64
CA ARG A 168 19.65 -3.31 0.28
C ARG A 168 18.58 -2.22 0.30
N LEU A 169 17.60 -2.33 1.20
CA LEU A 169 16.55 -1.33 1.36
C LEU A 169 17.11 0.01 1.83
N ARG A 170 18.03 0.01 2.81
CA ARG A 170 18.75 1.22 3.26
C ARG A 170 19.53 1.88 2.13
N GLN A 171 20.31 1.11 1.38
CA GLN A 171 21.10 1.64 0.26
C GLN A 171 20.21 2.31 -0.79
N TRP A 172 19.03 1.74 -1.06
CA TRP A 172 18.05 2.37 -1.94
C TRP A 172 17.56 3.70 -1.36
N ILE A 173 17.20 3.73 -0.07
CA ILE A 173 16.74 4.96 0.61
C ILE A 173 17.84 6.04 0.59
N ASP A 174 19.07 5.69 0.94
CA ASP A 174 20.19 6.64 1.00
C ASP A 174 20.50 7.25 -0.38
N TYR A 175 20.45 6.43 -1.44
CA TYR A 175 20.62 6.89 -2.81
C TYR A 175 19.53 7.90 -3.21
N HIS A 176 18.27 7.59 -2.92
CA HIS A 176 17.14 8.45 -3.29
C HIS A 176 16.94 9.66 -2.37
N ALA A 177 17.47 9.62 -1.14
CA ALA A 177 17.47 10.75 -0.22
C ALA A 177 18.59 11.77 -0.51
N GLY A 178 19.47 11.48 -1.48
CA GLY A 178 20.67 12.30 -1.74
C GLY A 178 21.74 12.17 -0.66
N LEU A 179 21.60 11.23 0.27
CA LEU A 179 22.57 10.95 1.34
C LEU A 179 23.73 10.06 0.85
N GLY A 180 23.65 9.56 -0.39
CA GLY A 180 24.69 8.75 -1.05
C GLY A 180 25.58 9.50 -2.06
N GLY A 181 25.58 10.83 -2.07
CA GLY A 181 26.12 11.64 -3.17
C GLY A 181 27.07 12.77 -2.81
N ASP A 182 27.91 12.64 -1.77
CA ASP A 182 29.08 13.53 -1.56
C ASP A 182 30.25 12.70 -1.01
N GLY A 183 31.00 12.06 -1.90
CA GLY A 183 32.08 11.17 -1.46
C GLY A 183 32.84 10.43 -2.56
N ALA A 184 33.11 11.07 -3.71
CA ALA A 184 34.12 10.57 -4.65
C ALA A 184 34.84 11.73 -5.31
N SER A 185 35.73 12.36 -4.54
CA SER A 185 36.88 13.07 -5.08
C SER A 185 37.74 12.09 -5.88
N ALA A 186 37.88 12.32 -7.18
CA ALA A 186 39.02 11.82 -7.94
C ALA A 186 39.73 13.03 -8.54
N GLY A 187 40.76 13.49 -7.83
CA GLY A 187 41.88 14.15 -8.49
C GLY A 187 42.66 13.09 -9.26
N VAL A 188 42.93 13.34 -10.53
CA VAL A 188 44.26 13.58 -11.13
C VAL A 188 44.06 14.57 -12.27
#